data_AF-A0A7C9CHY6-F1
#
_entry.id   AF-A0A7C9CHY6-F1
#
_cell.length_a   1.000
_cell.length_b   1.000
_cell.length_c   1.000
_cell.angle_alpha   90.00
_cell.angle_beta   90.00
_cell.angle_gamma   90.00
#
_symmetry.space_group_name_H-M   'P 1'
#
loop_
_entity.id
_entity.type
_entity.pdbx_description
1 polymer ?
#
loop_
_entity_poly.entity_id
_entity_poly.type
_entity_poly.pdbx_seq_one_letter_code
_entity_poly.pdbx_strand_id
1 'polypeptide(L)'
;RLRKERELKKVELEKQRQRSTKAAQAKSLLKDGQVMGIHNRSELETKLNAAAKLGRLAVLYFTATWCGPCRVISPVYVSLAEKYPNAVFLKIDIDEARDVASQRNISSVPTFFFIKDGKEIDKVVGADRSSLERMIAQYA
;
A
#
# COMPACT_ATOMS: atom_id res chain seq x y z
N ARG A 1 -15.74 9.94 -43.54
CA ARG A 1 -14.49 9.31 -43.03
C ARG A 1 -13.78 10.22 -42.02
N LEU A 2 -13.37 11.44 -42.41
CA LEU A 2 -12.62 12.40 -41.58
C LEU A 2 -13.32 12.88 -40.27
N ARG A 3 -14.64 13.07 -40.25
CA ARG A 3 -15.38 13.50 -39.04
C ARG A 3 -15.34 12.45 -37.92
N LYS A 4 -15.49 11.18 -38.30
CA LYS A 4 -15.46 10.02 -37.38
C LYS A 4 -14.07 9.83 -36.76
N GLU A 5 -13.00 10.04 -37.54
CA GLU A 5 -11.61 10.01 -37.06
C GLU A 5 -11.30 11.15 -36.08
N ARG A 6 -11.84 12.37 -36.31
CA ARG A 6 -11.70 13.51 -35.39
C ARG A 6 -12.45 13.29 -34.07
N GLU A 7 -13.66 12.72 -34.12
CA GLU A 7 -14.43 12.36 -32.93
C GLU A 7 -13.72 11.28 -32.09
N LEU A 8 -13.19 10.24 -32.74
CA LEU A 8 -12.40 9.20 -32.06
C LEU A 8 -11.15 9.78 -31.38
N LYS A 9 -10.41 10.66 -32.07
CA LYS A 9 -9.24 11.36 -31.47
C LYS A 9 -9.63 12.22 -30.27
N LYS A 10 -10.77 12.91 -30.32
CA LYS A 10 -11.26 13.73 -29.20
C LYS A 10 -11.61 12.88 -27.97
N VAL A 11 -12.30 11.75 -28.18
CA VAL A 11 -12.63 10.79 -27.12
C VAL A 11 -11.37 10.20 -26.48
N GLU A 12 -10.35 9.86 -27.28
CA GLU A 12 -9.08 9.33 -26.77
C GLU A 12 -8.32 10.37 -25.93
N LEU A 13 -8.25 11.62 -26.40
CA LEU A 13 -7.65 12.74 -25.65
C LEU A 13 -8.36 13.01 -24.32
N GLU A 14 -9.70 12.99 -24.29
CA GLU A 14 -10.47 13.15 -23.06
C GLU A 14 -10.23 11.99 -22.08
N LYS A 15 -10.17 10.75 -22.57
CA LYS A 15 -9.82 9.58 -21.75
C LYS A 15 -8.40 9.67 -21.18
N GLN A 16 -7.43 10.11 -21.99
CA GLN A 16 -6.04 10.33 -21.54
C GLN A 16 -5.96 11.43 -20.47
N ARG A 17 -6.71 12.53 -20.65
CA ARG A 17 -6.76 13.63 -19.67
C ARG A 17 -7.44 13.20 -18.36
N GLN A 18 -8.50 12.40 -18.43
CA GLN A 18 -9.14 11.84 -17.24
C GLN A 18 -8.28 10.79 -16.51
N ARG A 19 -7.51 9.99 -17.25
CA ARG A 19 -6.56 9.03 -16.66
C ARG A 19 -5.41 9.75 -15.94
N SER A 20 -4.85 10.79 -16.57
CA SER A 20 -3.75 11.57 -15.98
C SER A 20 -4.18 12.32 -14.71
N THR A 21 -5.36 12.93 -14.67
CA THR A 21 -5.87 13.59 -13.46
C THR A 21 -6.15 12.60 -12.32
N LYS A 22 -6.75 11.43 -12.63
CA LYS A 22 -6.99 10.37 -11.64
C LYS A 22 -5.68 9.77 -11.10
N ALA A 23 -4.65 9.61 -11.93
CA ALA A 23 -3.34 9.13 -11.51
C ALA A 23 -2.62 10.14 -10.61
N ALA A 24 -2.70 11.44 -10.93
CA ALA A 24 -2.15 12.50 -10.08
C ALA A 24 -2.83 12.55 -8.70
N GLN A 25 -4.15 12.42 -8.66
CA GLN A 25 -4.92 12.38 -7.41
C GLN A 25 -4.63 11.10 -6.59
N ALA A 26 -4.45 9.95 -7.25
CA ALA A 26 -4.02 8.73 -6.57
C ALA A 26 -2.60 8.89 -5.98
N LYS A 27 -1.70 9.55 -6.72
CA LYS A 27 -0.33 9.81 -6.28
C LYS A 27 -0.29 10.77 -5.07
N SER A 28 -1.14 11.80 -5.02
CA SER A 28 -1.19 12.72 -3.87
C SER A 28 -1.70 12.06 -2.58
N LEU A 29 -2.42 10.94 -2.69
CA LEU A 29 -2.89 10.19 -1.52
C LEU A 29 -1.79 9.31 -0.91
N LEU A 30 -0.67 9.12 -1.57
CA LEU A 30 0.43 8.27 -1.12
C LEU A 30 1.65 9.14 -0.84
N LYS A 31 2.48 8.72 0.13
CA LYS A 31 3.74 9.39 0.46
C LYS A 31 4.89 8.44 0.15
N ASP A 32 5.67 8.78 -0.88
CA ASP A 32 6.83 8.00 -1.30
C ASP A 32 7.91 8.08 -0.22
N GLY A 33 8.58 6.96 0.05
CA GLY A 33 9.66 6.93 1.05
C GLY A 33 9.21 6.95 2.51
N GLN A 34 7.90 6.92 2.79
CA GLN A 34 7.36 7.12 4.14
C GLN A 34 6.39 6.03 4.57
N VAL A 35 6.34 5.79 5.89
CA VAL A 35 5.33 4.95 6.53
C VAL A 35 4.11 5.79 6.88
N MET A 36 2.94 5.41 6.39
CA MET A 36 1.67 6.07 6.69
C MET A 36 0.90 5.28 7.75
N GLY A 37 0.46 5.95 8.82
CA GLY A 37 -0.45 5.35 9.80
C GLY A 37 -1.85 5.19 9.21
N ILE A 38 -2.55 4.13 9.62
CA ILE A 38 -3.93 3.84 9.22
C ILE A 38 -4.74 3.57 10.49
N HIS A 39 -5.84 4.31 10.64
CA HIS A 39 -6.65 4.26 11.87
C HIS A 39 -8.04 3.65 11.68
N ASN A 40 -8.46 3.39 10.44
CA ASN A 40 -9.76 2.78 10.14
C ASN A 40 -9.78 2.13 8.74
N ARG A 41 -10.82 1.34 8.48
CA ARG A 41 -11.01 0.65 7.20
C ARG A 41 -11.11 1.58 5.99
N SER A 42 -11.83 2.70 6.11
CA SER A 42 -12.05 3.60 4.98
C SER A 42 -10.72 4.20 4.47
N GLU A 43 -9.86 4.57 5.40
CA GLU A 43 -8.51 5.05 5.11
C GLU A 43 -7.67 3.97 4.43
N LEU A 44 -7.67 2.75 4.98
CA LEU A 44 -6.96 1.61 4.40
C LEU A 44 -7.37 1.38 2.94
N GLU A 45 -8.66 1.24 2.69
CA GLU A 45 -9.21 0.98 1.36
C GLU A 45 -8.86 2.11 0.39
N THR A 46 -8.89 3.36 0.86
CA THR A 46 -8.50 4.52 0.04
C THR A 46 -7.04 4.41 -0.42
N LYS A 47 -6.11 4.07 0.48
CA LYS A 47 -4.69 3.92 0.14
C LYS A 47 -4.43 2.70 -0.73
N LEU A 48 -5.06 1.55 -0.45
CA LEU A 48 -4.93 0.33 -1.26
C LEU A 48 -5.45 0.55 -2.69
N ASN A 49 -6.59 1.21 -2.85
CA ASN A 49 -7.14 1.56 -4.16
C ASN A 49 -6.22 2.52 -4.93
N ALA A 50 -5.59 3.48 -4.24
CA ALA A 50 -4.60 4.36 -4.85
C ALA A 50 -3.35 3.58 -5.30
N ALA A 51 -2.84 2.67 -4.47
CA ALA A 51 -1.70 1.82 -4.80
C ALA A 51 -2.00 0.93 -6.02
N ALA A 52 -3.16 0.28 -6.04
CA ALA A 52 -3.60 -0.58 -7.16
C ALA A 52 -3.74 0.21 -8.48
N LYS A 53 -4.29 1.43 -8.45
CA LYS A 53 -4.37 2.28 -9.66
C LYS A 53 -3.00 2.66 -10.23
N LEU A 54 -1.98 2.70 -9.38
CA LEU A 54 -0.61 3.01 -9.77
C LEU A 54 0.24 1.74 -10.01
N GLY A 55 -0.34 0.54 -9.85
CA GLY A 55 0.37 -0.74 -9.97
C GLY A 55 1.46 -0.95 -8.92
N ARG A 56 1.37 -0.27 -7.77
CA ARG A 56 2.39 -0.29 -6.72
C ARG A 56 2.10 -1.37 -5.69
N LEU A 57 3.16 -1.99 -5.19
CA LEU A 57 3.09 -2.87 -4.02
C LEU A 57 2.68 -2.04 -2.79
N ALA A 58 1.69 -2.49 -2.05
CA ALA A 58 1.37 -2.01 -0.71
C ALA A 58 1.78 -3.05 0.33
N VAL A 59 2.58 -2.63 1.30
CA VAL A 59 3.04 -3.45 2.42
C VAL A 59 2.31 -2.98 3.66
N LEU A 60 1.45 -3.82 4.22
CA LEU A 60 0.76 -3.55 5.49
C LEU A 60 1.62 -4.06 6.63
N TYR A 61 1.73 -3.31 7.72
CA TYR A 61 2.41 -3.69 8.95
C TYR A 61 1.45 -3.56 10.13
N PHE A 62 0.96 -4.71 10.60
CA PHE A 62 0.17 -4.82 11.82
C PHE A 62 1.09 -4.93 13.03
N THR A 63 0.90 -4.03 14.00
CA THR A 63 1.75 -3.86 15.17
C THR A 63 0.91 -3.62 16.43
N ALA A 64 1.57 -3.63 17.60
CA ALA A 64 1.04 -3.07 18.83
C ALA A 64 2.15 -2.35 19.62
N THR A 65 1.79 -1.40 20.47
CA THR A 65 2.75 -0.65 21.31
C THR A 65 3.45 -1.53 22.36
N TRP A 66 2.72 -2.50 22.91
CA TRP A 66 3.22 -3.45 23.92
C TRP A 66 4.05 -4.59 23.32
N CYS A 67 4.10 -4.73 21.99
CA CYS A 67 4.79 -5.81 21.31
C CYS A 67 6.31 -5.59 21.25
N GLY A 68 7.08 -6.41 21.96
CA GLY A 68 8.54 -6.39 21.97
C GLY A 68 9.18 -6.58 20.58
N PRO A 69 8.85 -7.67 19.84
CA PRO A 69 9.38 -7.88 18.49
C PRO A 69 9.05 -6.74 17.50
N CYS A 70 7.88 -6.10 17.67
CA CYS A 70 7.46 -4.96 16.87
C CYS A 70 8.42 -3.77 17.04
N ARG A 71 8.91 -3.52 18.27
CA ARG A 71 9.90 -2.45 18.51
C ARG A 71 11.21 -2.67 17.75
N VAL A 72 11.62 -3.94 17.59
CA VAL A 72 12.84 -4.30 16.86
C VAL A 72 12.69 -4.10 15.35
N ILE A 73 11.56 -4.53 14.78
CA ILE A 73 11.37 -4.48 13.32
C ILE A 73 10.83 -3.13 12.81
N SER A 74 10.22 -2.31 13.66
CA SER A 74 9.70 -0.99 13.27
C SER A 74 10.75 -0.07 12.61
N PRO A 75 11.96 0.13 13.14
CA PRO A 75 12.98 0.94 12.47
C PRO A 75 13.41 0.35 11.12
N VAL A 76 13.49 -0.98 11.01
CA VAL A 76 13.79 -1.67 9.75
C VAL A 76 12.70 -1.39 8.71
N TYR A 77 11.44 -1.46 9.12
CA TYR A 77 10.29 -1.18 8.25
C TYR A 77 10.30 0.26 7.73
N VAL A 78 10.69 1.23 8.57
CA VAL A 78 10.88 2.64 8.16
C VAL A 78 12.02 2.76 7.14
N SER A 79 13.19 2.17 7.39
CA SER A 79 14.30 2.19 6.44
C SER A 79 13.98 1.52 5.11
N LEU A 80 13.14 0.47 5.12
CA LEU A 80 12.64 -0.16 3.90
C LEU A 80 11.69 0.77 3.13
N ALA A 81 10.88 1.57 3.82
CA ALA A 81 10.04 2.58 3.17
C ALA A 81 10.89 3.58 2.38
N GLU A 82 11.96 4.08 2.99
CA GLU A 82 12.91 5.01 2.36
C GLU A 82 13.64 4.35 1.17
N LYS A 83 14.07 3.10 1.33
CA LYS A 83 14.79 2.34 0.29
C LYS A 83 13.92 2.00 -0.92
N TYR A 84 12.63 1.77 -0.72
CA TYR A 84 11.68 1.38 -1.77
C TYR A 84 10.57 2.42 -1.93
N PRO A 85 10.89 3.65 -2.42
CA PRO A 85 9.93 4.74 -2.50
C PRO A 85 8.78 4.47 -3.49
N ASN A 86 8.92 3.47 -4.37
CA ASN A 86 7.88 3.02 -5.31
C ASN A 86 6.91 2.00 -4.70
N ALA A 87 7.19 1.47 -3.50
CA ALA A 87 6.21 0.73 -2.72
C ALA A 87 5.48 1.67 -1.73
N VAL A 88 4.35 1.22 -1.21
CA VAL A 88 3.52 1.95 -0.26
C VAL A 88 3.61 1.25 1.09
N PHE A 89 4.01 1.97 2.13
CA PHE A 89 4.20 1.41 3.47
C PHE A 89 3.11 1.93 4.40
N LEU A 90 2.33 1.01 4.97
CA LEU A 90 1.18 1.30 5.80
C LEU A 90 1.35 0.62 7.16
N LYS A 91 1.25 1.39 8.24
CA LYS A 91 1.32 0.91 9.62
C LYS A 91 -0.07 0.93 10.25
N ILE A 92 -0.44 -0.18 10.86
CA ILE A 92 -1.74 -0.40 11.50
C ILE A 92 -1.47 -0.85 12.93
N ASP A 93 -1.83 -0.02 13.90
CA ASP A 93 -1.85 -0.47 15.29
C ASP A 93 -3.17 -1.22 15.55
N ILE A 94 -3.07 -2.46 16.03
CA ILE A 94 -4.24 -3.34 16.22
C ILE A 94 -5.17 -2.86 17.35
N ASP A 95 -4.65 -2.07 18.30
CA ASP A 95 -5.45 -1.54 19.40
C ASP A 95 -6.24 -0.30 18.97
N GLU A 96 -5.70 0.48 18.03
CA GLU A 96 -6.33 1.67 17.46
C GLU A 96 -7.30 1.34 16.30
N ALA A 97 -6.87 0.51 15.35
CA ALA A 97 -7.62 0.17 14.14
C ALA A 97 -8.22 -1.25 14.22
N ARG A 98 -9.03 -1.49 15.27
CA ARG A 98 -9.58 -2.82 15.60
C ARG A 98 -10.44 -3.42 14.49
N ASP A 99 -11.19 -2.59 13.77
CA ASP A 99 -12.01 -2.99 12.62
C ASP A 99 -11.14 -3.57 11.51
N VAL A 100 -10.01 -2.94 11.21
CA VAL A 100 -9.04 -3.38 10.21
C VAL A 100 -8.38 -4.69 10.64
N ALA A 101 -7.90 -4.75 11.89
CA ALA A 101 -7.25 -5.94 12.43
C ALA A 101 -8.20 -7.16 12.43
N SER A 102 -9.47 -6.95 12.80
CA SER A 102 -10.48 -8.02 12.82
C SER A 102 -10.77 -8.53 11.42
N GLN A 103 -10.96 -7.65 10.44
CA GLN A 103 -11.24 -8.04 9.05
C GLN A 103 -10.08 -8.82 8.41
N ARG A 104 -8.84 -8.54 8.81
CA ARG A 104 -7.64 -9.24 8.31
C ARG A 104 -7.25 -10.44 9.18
N ASN A 105 -8.09 -10.84 10.13
CA ASN A 105 -7.88 -11.98 11.02
C ASN A 105 -6.49 -11.96 11.69
N ILE A 106 -6.08 -10.80 12.20
CA ILE A 106 -4.78 -10.66 12.85
C ILE A 106 -4.79 -11.41 14.20
N SER A 107 -4.01 -12.48 14.29
CA SER A 107 -3.85 -13.29 15.50
C SER A 107 -2.52 -13.06 16.22
N SER A 108 -1.55 -12.43 15.55
CA SER A 108 -0.23 -12.16 16.11
C SER A 108 0.38 -10.91 15.49
N VAL A 109 1.24 -10.25 16.26
CA VAL A 109 2.03 -9.09 15.80
C VAL A 109 3.51 -9.33 16.09
N PRO A 110 4.42 -8.85 15.22
CA PRO A 110 4.13 -8.13 13.99
C PRO A 110 3.64 -9.07 12.87
N THR A 111 2.71 -8.62 12.04
CA THR A 111 2.31 -9.33 10.82
C THR A 111 2.36 -8.37 9.63
N PHE A 112 2.91 -8.84 8.52
CA PHE A 112 3.04 -8.09 7.28
C PHE A 112 2.23 -8.74 6.17
N PHE A 113 1.50 -7.93 5.42
CA PHE A 113 0.79 -8.39 4.22
C PHE A 113 1.32 -7.64 3.00
N PHE A 114 1.43 -8.36 1.89
CA PHE A 114 1.89 -7.83 0.61
C PHE A 114 0.70 -7.81 -0.35
N ILE A 115 0.28 -6.60 -0.76
CA ILE A 115 -0.87 -6.40 -1.64
C ILE A 115 -0.41 -5.76 -2.93
N LYS A 116 -0.73 -6.38 -4.06
CA LYS A 116 -0.46 -5.83 -5.41
C LYS A 116 -1.69 -6.01 -6.27
N ASP A 117 -2.03 -4.97 -7.04
CA ASP A 117 -3.22 -4.94 -7.90
C ASP A 117 -4.53 -5.31 -7.18
N GLY A 118 -4.65 -4.88 -5.91
CA GLY A 118 -5.81 -5.13 -5.07
C GLY A 118 -5.92 -6.56 -4.52
N LYS A 119 -4.90 -7.41 -4.73
CA LYS A 119 -4.87 -8.80 -4.25
C LYS A 119 -3.76 -8.99 -3.24
N GLU A 120 -4.04 -9.79 -2.22
CA GLU A 120 -3.01 -10.32 -1.33
C GLU A 120 -2.14 -11.30 -2.10
N ILE A 121 -0.84 -11.03 -2.11
CA ILE A 121 0.19 -11.87 -2.74
C ILE A 121 0.71 -12.88 -1.73
N ASP A 122 1.02 -12.41 -0.52
CA ASP A 122 1.57 -13.23 0.56
C ASP A 122 1.50 -12.48 1.90
N LYS A 123 1.94 -13.15 2.97
CA LYS A 123 2.12 -12.59 4.31
C LYS A 123 3.37 -13.12 5.00
N VAL A 124 3.95 -12.29 5.86
CA VAL A 124 5.05 -12.66 6.77
C VAL A 124 4.57 -12.42 8.20
N VAL A 125 4.72 -13.42 9.07
CA VAL A 125 4.34 -13.33 10.49
C VAL A 125 5.61 -13.36 11.34
N GLY A 126 5.68 -12.48 12.34
CA GLY A 126 6.84 -12.34 13.22
C GLY A 126 7.88 -11.34 12.71
N ALA A 127 8.87 -11.06 13.56
CA ALA A 127 9.92 -10.09 13.28
C ALA A 127 11.03 -10.66 12.36
N ASP A 128 10.64 -11.23 11.22
CA ASP A 128 11.57 -11.77 10.22
C ASP A 128 11.98 -10.70 9.20
N ARG A 129 13.11 -10.04 9.50
CA ARG A 129 13.70 -9.00 8.63
C ARG A 129 14.02 -9.53 7.23
N SER A 130 14.60 -10.72 7.14
CA SER A 130 15.11 -11.26 5.88
C SER A 130 13.97 -11.60 4.92
N SER A 131 12.91 -12.23 5.43
CA SER A 131 11.72 -12.50 4.62
C SER A 131 10.97 -11.24 4.24
N LEU A 132 10.84 -10.27 5.16
CA LEU A 132 10.23 -8.97 4.85
C LEU A 132 10.96 -8.27 3.70
N GLU A 133 12.28 -8.11 3.78
CA GLU A 133 13.05 -7.42 2.73
C GLU A 133 13.04 -8.20 1.40
N ARG A 134 13.15 -9.53 1.43
CA ARG A 134 13.08 -10.38 0.23
C ARG A 134 11.75 -10.19 -0.51
N MET A 135 10.64 -10.21 0.21
CA MET A 135 9.31 -10.06 -0.37
C MET A 135 9.12 -8.67 -0.98
N ILE A 136 9.61 -7.60 -0.32
CA ILE A 136 9.58 -6.26 -0.89
C ILE A 136 10.42 -6.20 -2.16
N ALA A 137 11.66 -6.68 -2.13
CA ALA A 137 12.56 -6.64 -3.28
C ALA A 137 12.03 -7.43 -4.50
N GLN A 138 11.26 -8.50 -4.26
CA GLN A 138 10.67 -9.31 -5.32
C GLN A 138 9.47 -8.63 -6.00
N TYR A 139 8.70 -7.82 -5.28
CA TYR A 139 7.40 -7.33 -5.75
C TYR A 139 7.26 -5.81 -5.91
N ALA A 140 8.18 -5.02 -5.33
CA ALA A 140 8.23 -3.55 -5.45
C ALA A 140 8.78 -3.11 -6.81
#